data_AF-A0A822G1T7-F1
#
_entry.id   AF-A0A822G1T7-F1
#
_cell.length_a   1.000
_cell.length_b   1.000
_cell.length_c   1.000
_cell.angle_alpha   90.00
_cell.angle_beta   90.00
_cell.angle_gamma   90.00
#
_symmetry.space_group_name_H-M   'P 1'
#
loop_
_entity.id
_entity.type
_entity.pdbx_description
1 polymer ?
#
loop_
_entity_poly.entity_id
_entity_poly.type
_entity_poly.pdbx_seq_one_letter_code
_entity_poly.pdbx_strand_id
1 'polypeptide(L)' 'MNGHSDVVMGCLMMNNEEYYKQLSFLQYAIGAVPSPFDCYLVNRGLKTLAVRM' A
#
# COMPACT_ATOMS: atom_id res chain seq x y z
N MET A 1 -0.93 -0.70 -9.38
CA MET A 1 -0.29 -1.32 -8.19
C MET A 1 -0.43 -2.85 -8.24
N ASN A 2 -1.53 -3.45 -7.77
CA ASN A 2 -1.74 -4.91 -7.84
C ASN A 2 -1.89 -5.43 -9.29
N GLY A 3 -2.91 -4.95 -10.01
CA GLY A 3 -3.10 -5.27 -11.44
C GLY A 3 -3.70 -6.65 -11.75
N HIS A 4 -4.27 -7.34 -10.76
CA HIS A 4 -4.87 -8.69 -10.90
C HIS A 4 -6.34 -8.75 -10.50
N SER A 5 -6.97 -7.60 -10.22
CA SER A 5 -8.41 -7.46 -9.87
C SER A 5 -8.89 -8.29 -8.67
N ASP A 6 -7.97 -8.75 -7.82
CA ASP A 6 -8.21 -9.63 -6.68
C ASP A 6 -7.85 -8.98 -5.32
N VAL A 7 -7.49 -7.69 -5.30
CA VAL A 7 -7.14 -6.95 -4.07
C VAL A 7 -7.67 -5.52 -4.11
N VAL A 8 -8.27 -5.07 -3.00
CA VAL A 8 -8.63 -3.67 -2.74
C VAL A 8 -7.65 -3.09 -1.72
N MET A 9 -6.81 -2.14 -2.13
CA MET A 9 -5.78 -1.55 -1.27
C MET A 9 -5.43 -0.12 -1.71
N GLY A 10 -5.15 0.75 -0.74
CA GLY A 10 -4.58 2.08 -0.96
C GLY A 10 -3.09 2.16 -0.57
N CYS A 11 -2.40 3.17 -1.11
CA CYS A 11 -1.00 3.45 -0.79
C CYS A 11 -0.76 4.96 -0.76
N LEU A 12 0.05 5.43 0.17
CA LEU A 12 0.43 6.84 0.33
C LEU A 12 1.94 6.93 0.49
N MET A 13 2.61 7.65 -0.42
CA MET A 13 4.06 7.91 -0.34
C MET A 13 4.31 9.38 0.00
N MET A 14 5.23 9.64 0.93
CA MET A 14 5.50 10.97 1.45
C MET A 14 6.98 11.31 1.28
N ASN A 15 7.27 12.55 0.90
CA ASN A 15 8.63 13.12 0.88
C ASN A 15 8.90 14.00 2.11
N ASN A 16 7.85 14.44 2.82
CA ASN A 16 7.95 15.27 4.01
C ASN A 16 7.82 14.37 5.26
N GLU A 17 8.82 14.42 6.14
CA GLU A 17 8.90 13.59 7.35
C GLU A 17 7.82 13.94 8.38
N GLU A 18 7.41 15.21 8.48
CA GLU A 18 6.35 15.65 9.39
C GLU A 18 5.01 15.02 9.02
N TYR A 19 4.65 15.06 7.73
CA TYR A 19 3.43 14.41 7.23
C TYR A 19 3.49 12.89 7.36
N TYR A 20 4.66 12.28 7.15
CA TYR A 20 4.84 10.85 7.39
C TYR A 20 4.56 10.47 8.84
N LYS A 21 5.09 11.22 9.82
CA LYS A 21 4.85 10.96 11.25
C LYS A 21 3.38 11.08 11.62
N GLN A 22 2.70 12.11 11.14
CA GLN A 22 1.27 12.31 11.37
C GLN A 22 0.44 11.16 10.78
N LEU A 23 0.70 10.76 9.53
CA LEU A 23 -0.02 9.68 8.87
C LEU A 23 0.28 8.30 9.44
N SER A 24 1.52 8.04 9.86
CA SER A 24 1.91 6.79 10.52
C SER A 24 1.18 6.61 11.85
N PHE A 25 1.06 7.69 12.63
CA PHE A 25 0.25 7.68 13.84
C PHE A 25 -1.23 7.40 13.54
N LEU A 26 -1.81 8.05 12.53
CA LEU A 26 -3.20 7.82 12.12
C LEU A 26 -3.42 6.39 11.61
N GLN A 27 -2.48 5.81 10.85
CA GLN A 27 -2.56 4.44 10.39
C GLN A 27 -2.62 3.46 11.57
N TYR A 28 -1.79 3.68 12.59
CA TYR A 28 -1.80 2.89 13.83
C TYR A 28 -3.10 3.09 14.63
N ALA A 29 -3.53 4.34 14.83
CA ALA A 29 -4.64 4.69 15.71
C ALA A 29 -6.01 4.34 15.10
N ILE A 30 -6.21 4.56 13.80
CA ILE A 30 -7.46 4.27 13.10
C ILE A 30 -7.56 2.78 12.77
N GLY A 31 -6.42 2.11 12.55
CA GLY A 31 -6.38 0.67 12.31
C GLY A 31 -6.93 0.22 10.95
N ALA A 32 -7.17 1.15 10.01
CA ALA A 32 -7.53 0.85 8.62
C ALA A 32 -6.30 0.36 7.83
N VAL A 33 -5.68 -0.72 8.30
CA VAL A 33 -4.50 -1.35 7.71
C VAL A 33 -4.89 -2.53 6.81
N PRO A 34 -4.18 -2.75 5.69
CA PRO A 34 -4.47 -3.89 4.83
C PRO A 34 -4.07 -5.22 5.49
N SER A 35 -4.71 -6.31 5.05
CA SER A 35 -4.30 -7.67 5.41
C SER A 35 -2.85 -7.94 4.96
N PRO A 36 -2.01 -8.62 5.76
CA PRO A 36 -0.68 -9.03 5.33
C PRO A 36 -0.68 -9.90 4.06
N PHE A 37 -1.73 -10.69 3.85
CA PHE A 37 -1.88 -11.51 2.64
C PHE A 37 -2.15 -10.64 1.41
N ASP A 38 -2.97 -9.59 1.54
CA ASP A 38 -3.21 -8.64 0.45
C ASP A 38 -1.93 -7.86 0.12
N CYS A 39 -1.14 -7.49 1.13
CA CYS A 39 0.19 -6.89 0.93
C CYS A 39 1.11 -7.80 0.10
N TYR A 40 1.08 -9.11 0.38
CA TYR A 40 1.83 -10.11 -0.40
C TYR A 40 1.34 -10.15 -1.86
N LEU A 41 0.02 -10.21 -2.09
CA LEU A 41 -0.55 -10.26 -3.43
C LEU A 41 -0.20 -9.00 -4.25
N VAL A 42 -0.31 -7.81 -3.63
CA VAL A 42 0.11 -6.56 -4.26
C VAL A 42 1.60 -6.57 -4.57
N ASN A 43 2.46 -7.02 -3.65
CA ASN A 43 3.90 -7.12 -3.87
C ASN A 43 4.25 -8.13 -4.98
N ARG A 44 3.51 -9.25 -5.08
CA ARG A 44 3.59 -10.18 -6.21
C ARG A 44 3.23 -9.48 -7.52
N GLY A 45 2.13 -8.72 -7.53
CA GLY A 45 1.68 -7.97 -8.70
C GLY A 45 2.67 -6.90 -9.15
N LEU A 46 3.32 -6.21 -8.22
CA LEU A 46 4.32 -5.17 -8.52
C LEU A 46 5.50 -5.68 -9.37
N LYS A 47 5.85 -6.97 -9.29
CA LYS A 47 6.97 -7.56 -10.05
C LYS A 47 6.75 -7.53 -11.56
N THR A 48 5.50 -7.56 -12.01
CA THR A 48 5.14 -7.49 -13.43
C THR A 48 4.62 -6.11 -13.83
N LEU A 49 4.71 -5.10 -12.95
CA LEU A 49 4.17 -3.78 -13.23
C LEU A 49 4.82 -3.15 -14.48
N ALA A 50 6.15 -3.23 -14.60
CA ALA A 50 6.90 -2.60 -15.69
C ALA A 50 6.59 -3.16 -17.09
N VAL A 51 6.02 -4.37 -17.18
CA VAL A 51 5.63 -5.00 -18.47
C VAL A 51 4.11 -4.96 -18.71
N ARG A 52 3.32 -4.58 -17.69
CA ARG A 52 1.86 -4.40 -17.79
C ARG A 52 1.46 -2.94 -18.04
N MET A 53 2.41 -2.02 -17.86
CA MET A 53 2.27 -0.58 -18.10
C MET A 53 3.08 -0.20 -19.33
#